data_AF-A0A1T5F0J1-F1
#
_entry.id   AF-A0A1T5F0J1-F1
#
_cell.length_a   1.000
_cell.length_b   1.000
_cell.length_c   1.000
_cell.angle_alpha   90.00
_cell.angle_beta   90.00
_cell.angle_gamma   90.00
#
_symmetry.space_group_name_H-M   'P 1'
#
loop_
_entity.id
_entity.type
_entity.pdbx_description
1 polymer ?
#
loop_
_entity_poly.entity_id
_entity_poly.type
_entity_poly.pdbx_seq_one_letter_code
_entity_poly.pdbx_strand_id
1 'polypeptide(L)'
;MRRLLPAALIFALLGPMPGTAMRFPVNDYRQEVTARPLGFAEEETGMLRFVRGWHLTSPHSRFGGLSAVTVMAPGRFQFVSDTGYWTRLTLQPGGEVAAVHIAALPTPDGRKRKKSMIDAEAMVFDSASGTSLVAFEGTNQIWRFDRGLSRIEARTAPAAMRRWSAYAGPEAMVRLADGRTILFCEAPGKNARGSEALVFAGDPVTADSPPVRFFYDAEGKGSVSDAALLPDGRILLVHRRLGADPVFTTILGVLDPANIGPDRLVRSREIGRVPKRLADNFEGAAVEVRDGRTWLWLVSDDNFNSWQRSLLLQFELVGLPDSKKAARSSGGLLL
;
A
#
# COMPACT_ATOMS: atom_id res chain seq x y z
N MET A 1 19.03 -22.65 -15.88
CA MET A 1 17.75 -22.63 -16.63
C MET A 1 16.50 -22.37 -15.75
N ARG A 2 16.41 -22.88 -14.50
CA ARG A 2 15.22 -22.74 -13.63
C ARG A 2 14.84 -21.32 -13.10
N ARG A 3 15.53 -20.24 -13.52
CA ARG A 3 15.39 -18.88 -12.94
C ARG A 3 14.55 -17.91 -13.78
N LEU A 4 14.26 -18.21 -15.05
CA LEU A 4 13.57 -17.28 -15.96
C LEU A 4 12.04 -17.42 -15.94
N LEU A 5 11.51 -18.60 -15.62
CA LEU A 5 10.07 -18.89 -15.58
C LEU A 5 9.25 -17.96 -14.66
N PRO A 6 9.61 -17.72 -13.37
CA PRO A 6 8.81 -16.83 -12.53
C PRO A 6 8.94 -15.36 -12.93
N ALA A 7 10.10 -14.92 -13.42
CA ALA A 7 10.29 -13.55 -13.90
C ALA A 7 9.50 -13.29 -15.19
N ALA A 8 9.47 -14.24 -16.12
CA ALA A 8 8.64 -14.16 -17.33
C ALA A 8 7.14 -14.20 -17.00
N LEU A 9 6.72 -14.96 -15.98
CA LEU A 9 5.32 -15.00 -15.55
C LEU A 9 4.90 -13.70 -14.85
N ILE A 10 5.75 -13.13 -13.99
CA ILE A 10 5.54 -11.81 -13.38
C ILE A 10 5.51 -10.72 -14.46
N PHE A 11 6.43 -10.74 -15.42
CA PHE A 11 6.44 -9.80 -16.54
C PHE A 11 5.23 -9.96 -17.48
N ALA A 12 4.69 -11.18 -17.62
CA ALA A 12 3.46 -11.41 -18.38
C ALA A 12 2.18 -11.05 -17.62
N LEU A 13 2.22 -10.94 -16.28
CA LEU A 13 1.08 -10.60 -15.43
C LEU A 13 1.06 -9.14 -14.95
N LEU A 14 2.21 -8.46 -14.90
CA LEU A 14 2.32 -7.05 -14.53
C LEU A 14 2.77 -6.16 -15.70
N GLY A 15 3.42 -6.73 -16.72
CA GLY A 15 3.79 -6.01 -17.94
C GLY A 15 2.70 -6.07 -19.02
N PRO A 16 2.78 -5.20 -20.04
CA PRO A 16 1.80 -5.16 -21.13
C PRO A 16 1.85 -6.45 -21.94
N MET A 17 0.77 -7.25 -21.88
CA MET A 17 0.66 -8.49 -22.64
C MET A 17 0.53 -8.21 -24.15
N PRO A 18 1.01 -9.12 -25.04
CA PRO A 18 0.77 -9.00 -26.47
C PRO A 18 -0.73 -8.89 -26.77
N GLY A 19 -1.16 -7.73 -27.27
CA GLY A 19 -2.58 -7.41 -27.54
C GLY A 19 -3.23 -6.42 -26.56
N THR A 20 -2.60 -6.06 -25.43
CA THR A 20 -3.06 -4.91 -24.63
C THR A 20 -2.75 -3.62 -25.37
N ALA A 21 -3.76 -2.89 -25.82
CA ALA A 21 -3.59 -1.55 -26.37
C ALA A 21 -3.07 -0.61 -25.26
N MET A 22 -2.15 0.31 -25.61
CA MET A 22 -1.82 1.42 -24.70
C MET A 22 -3.10 2.19 -24.40
N ARG A 23 -3.46 2.28 -23.12
CA ARG A 23 -4.70 2.92 -22.63
C ARG A 23 -4.91 4.35 -23.15
N PHE A 24 -3.80 5.05 -23.46
CA PHE A 24 -3.79 6.42 -23.97
C PHE A 24 -2.77 6.56 -25.12
N PRO A 25 -3.20 6.53 -26.40
CA PRO A 25 -2.30 6.77 -27.54
C PRO A 25 -1.92 8.26 -27.70
N VAL A 26 -2.70 9.16 -27.10
CA VAL A 26 -2.44 10.60 -26.99
C VAL A 26 -2.62 10.99 -25.52
N ASN A 27 -1.77 11.87 -25.00
CA ASN A 27 -1.90 12.34 -23.62
C ASN A 27 -3.12 13.27 -23.49
N ASP A 28 -4.01 12.94 -22.56
CA ASP A 28 -5.10 13.77 -22.06
C ASP A 28 -4.79 14.11 -20.58
N TYR A 29 -5.02 15.37 -20.19
CA TYR A 29 -4.72 15.90 -18.86
C TYR A 29 -5.96 16.51 -18.18
N ARG A 30 -7.17 16.19 -18.65
CA ARG A 30 -8.42 16.64 -18.03
C ARG A 30 -8.53 16.13 -16.60
N GLN A 31 -8.87 17.05 -15.70
CA GLN A 31 -8.97 16.82 -14.27
C GLN A 31 -10.34 16.21 -13.95
N GLU A 32 -10.53 14.97 -14.38
CA GLU A 32 -11.79 14.23 -14.32
C GLU A 32 -11.55 12.82 -13.76
N VAL A 33 -12.35 12.39 -12.79
CA VAL A 33 -12.45 10.99 -12.34
C VAL A 33 -13.94 10.66 -12.21
N THR A 34 -14.35 9.49 -12.69
CA THR A 34 -15.68 8.93 -12.51
C THR A 34 -15.57 7.68 -11.64
N ALA A 35 -16.31 7.65 -10.52
CA ALA A 35 -16.36 6.51 -9.63
C ALA A 35 -17.67 5.73 -9.83
N ARG A 36 -17.62 4.57 -10.52
CA ARG A 36 -18.80 3.75 -10.80
C ARG A 36 -19.00 2.72 -9.68
N PRO A 37 -20.13 2.71 -8.95
CA PRO A 37 -20.39 1.71 -7.91
C PRO A 37 -20.33 0.28 -8.45
N LEU A 38 -19.75 -0.65 -7.69
CA LEU A 38 -19.58 -2.04 -8.12
C LEU A 38 -20.85 -2.91 -8.00
N GLY A 39 -21.88 -2.45 -7.30
CA GLY A 39 -23.19 -3.13 -7.20
C GLY A 39 -23.20 -4.46 -6.43
N PHE A 40 -22.11 -4.85 -5.76
CA PHE A 40 -22.07 -6.02 -4.90
C PHE A 40 -22.77 -5.76 -3.55
N ALA A 41 -23.45 -6.77 -3.02
CA ALA A 41 -24.03 -6.73 -1.67
C ALA A 41 -22.96 -6.67 -0.57
N GLU A 42 -23.32 -6.03 0.54
CA GLU A 42 -22.52 -5.98 1.77
C GLU A 42 -22.34 -7.38 2.39
N GLU A 43 -21.33 -7.55 3.24
CA GLU A 43 -21.06 -8.79 3.98
C GLU A 43 -21.17 -8.58 5.48
N GLU A 44 -21.99 -9.39 6.15
CA GLU A 44 -22.25 -9.26 7.58
C GLU A 44 -21.41 -10.21 8.47
N THR A 45 -20.58 -11.07 7.87
CA THR A 45 -19.83 -12.12 8.57
C THR A 45 -18.32 -11.94 8.46
N GLY A 46 -17.58 -12.55 9.39
CA GLY A 46 -16.13 -12.40 9.48
C GLY A 46 -15.67 -11.07 10.10
N MET A 47 -14.34 -10.89 10.18
CA MET A 47 -13.70 -9.69 10.73
C MET A 47 -13.47 -8.58 9.70
N LEU A 48 -13.52 -8.94 8.41
CA LEU A 48 -13.35 -8.07 7.25
C LEU A 48 -14.65 -8.10 6.46
N ARG A 49 -15.51 -7.11 6.68
CA ARG A 49 -16.86 -7.03 6.10
C ARG A 49 -16.87 -6.10 4.91
N PHE A 50 -17.12 -6.58 3.69
CA PHE A 50 -17.29 -5.69 2.55
C PHE A 50 -18.54 -4.81 2.72
N VAL A 51 -18.43 -3.52 2.43
CA VAL A 51 -19.53 -2.55 2.59
C VAL A 51 -19.89 -1.97 1.22
N ARG A 52 -18.92 -1.44 0.49
CA ARG A 52 -19.13 -0.89 -0.87
C ARG A 52 -17.83 -0.72 -1.59
N GLY A 53 -17.89 -0.46 -2.89
CA GLY A 53 -16.72 -0.11 -3.67
C GLY A 53 -17.07 0.52 -5.00
N TRP A 54 -16.08 1.18 -5.58
CA TRP A 54 -16.18 1.88 -6.85
C TRP A 54 -15.05 1.46 -7.79
N HIS A 55 -15.36 1.35 -9.07
CA HIS A 55 -14.37 1.36 -10.14
C HIS A 55 -14.11 2.82 -10.54
N LEU A 56 -12.90 3.29 -10.27
CA LEU A 56 -12.44 4.62 -10.64
C LEU A 56 -11.95 4.58 -12.09
N THR A 57 -12.43 5.50 -12.91
CA THR A 57 -11.99 5.68 -14.29
C THR A 57 -11.71 7.15 -14.57
N SER A 58 -10.75 7.45 -15.43
CA SER A 58 -10.35 8.81 -15.78
C SER A 58 -9.91 8.89 -17.24
N PRO A 59 -10.17 9.98 -17.96
CA PRO A 59 -9.49 10.27 -19.21
C PRO A 59 -8.04 10.73 -19.01
N HIS A 60 -7.65 11.15 -17.80
CA HIS A 60 -6.31 11.64 -17.51
C HIS A 60 -5.27 10.53 -17.72
N SER A 61 -4.34 10.71 -18.66
CA SER A 61 -3.39 9.67 -19.09
C SER A 61 -2.31 9.30 -18.07
N ARG A 62 -2.41 9.86 -16.87
CA ARG A 62 -1.53 9.64 -15.71
C ARG A 62 -2.31 9.28 -14.44
N PHE A 63 -3.56 8.83 -14.62
CA PHE A 63 -4.38 8.22 -13.59
C PHE A 63 -4.44 6.71 -13.82
N GLY A 64 -4.37 5.93 -12.75
CA GLY A 64 -3.95 4.52 -12.75
C GLY A 64 -2.61 4.39 -12.03
N GLY A 65 -2.02 3.19 -11.98
CA GLY A 65 -0.73 3.00 -11.32
C GLY A 65 -0.78 3.15 -9.80
N LEU A 66 -1.92 2.88 -9.14
CA LEU A 66 -2.25 3.39 -7.80
C LEU A 66 -1.65 2.53 -6.66
N SER A 67 -0.39 2.81 -6.29
CA SER A 67 0.32 2.05 -5.25
C SER A 67 -0.16 2.33 -3.82
N ALA A 68 -0.45 3.59 -3.42
CA ALA A 68 -0.85 3.89 -2.04
C ALA A 68 -2.01 4.90 -1.92
N VAL A 69 -2.76 4.80 -0.82
CA VAL A 69 -3.92 5.66 -0.49
C VAL A 69 -3.87 6.13 0.97
N THR A 70 -4.38 7.33 1.23
CA THR A 70 -4.66 7.82 2.58
C THR A 70 -5.99 8.58 2.63
N VAL A 71 -6.68 8.50 3.77
CA VAL A 71 -7.88 9.29 4.07
C VAL A 71 -7.45 10.59 4.75
N MET A 72 -7.57 11.72 4.03
CA MET A 72 -7.26 13.05 4.56
C MET A 72 -8.38 13.58 5.47
N ALA A 73 -9.62 13.19 5.17
CA ALA A 73 -10.85 13.46 5.90
C ALA A 73 -11.95 12.53 5.34
N PRO A 74 -13.14 12.36 5.97
CA PRO A 74 -14.21 11.53 5.43
C PRO A 74 -14.53 11.85 3.97
N GLY A 75 -14.43 10.84 3.09
CA GLY A 75 -14.63 10.99 1.64
C GLY A 75 -13.51 11.73 0.87
N ARG A 76 -12.47 12.24 1.55
CA ARG A 76 -11.33 12.94 0.93
C ARG A 76 -10.10 12.05 0.95
N PHE A 77 -9.71 11.57 -0.22
CA PHE A 77 -8.58 10.67 -0.42
C PHE A 77 -7.40 11.39 -1.06
N GLN A 78 -6.20 10.94 -0.73
CA GLN A 78 -5.00 11.21 -1.50
C GLN A 78 -4.38 9.88 -1.91
N PHE A 79 -3.95 9.79 -3.17
CA PHE A 79 -3.29 8.64 -3.77
C PHE A 79 -1.92 9.05 -4.30
N VAL A 80 -0.96 8.14 -4.29
CA VAL A 80 0.27 8.23 -5.09
C VAL A 80 0.37 7.03 -6.03
N SER A 81 1.13 7.19 -7.11
CA SER A 81 1.29 6.20 -8.17
C SER A 81 2.76 5.96 -8.51
N ASP A 82 3.06 4.72 -8.89
CA ASP A 82 4.28 4.23 -9.53
C ASP A 82 4.78 5.11 -10.71
N THR A 83 3.90 5.88 -11.36
CA THR A 83 4.24 6.83 -12.44
C THR A 83 4.73 8.19 -11.92
N GLY A 84 4.82 8.36 -10.61
CA GLY A 84 5.16 9.61 -9.94
C GLY A 84 4.05 10.65 -9.98
N TYR A 85 2.80 10.25 -10.17
CA TYR A 85 1.67 11.15 -10.06
C TYR A 85 1.00 10.98 -8.71
N TRP A 86 0.32 12.03 -8.26
CA TRP A 86 -0.55 11.98 -7.10
C TRP A 86 -1.94 12.45 -7.51
N THR A 87 -2.96 11.90 -6.85
CA THR A 87 -4.36 12.32 -7.04
C THR A 87 -4.97 12.67 -5.69
N ARG A 88 -5.63 13.81 -5.57
CA ARG A 88 -6.59 14.09 -4.49
C ARG A 88 -8.00 13.97 -5.04
N LEU A 89 -8.85 13.25 -4.33
CA LEU A 89 -10.23 12.94 -4.73
C LEU A 89 -11.18 13.23 -3.56
N THR A 90 -12.23 14.00 -3.81
CA THR A 90 -13.37 14.12 -2.89
C THR A 90 -14.53 13.32 -3.48
N LEU A 91 -14.87 12.21 -2.83
CA LEU A 91 -15.89 11.25 -3.24
C LEU A 91 -17.05 11.28 -2.24
N GLN A 92 -18.25 11.56 -2.72
CA GLN A 92 -19.47 11.52 -1.93
C GLN A 92 -19.92 10.07 -1.67
N PRO A 93 -20.71 9.80 -0.60
CA PRO A 93 -21.18 8.46 -0.26
C PRO A 93 -21.90 7.68 -1.37
N GLY A 94 -22.50 8.38 -2.34
CA GLY A 94 -23.17 7.78 -3.51
C GLY A 94 -22.26 7.52 -4.72
N GLY A 95 -20.99 7.93 -4.68
CA GLY A 95 -20.04 7.82 -5.81
C GLY A 95 -19.86 9.07 -6.67
N GLU A 96 -20.53 10.17 -6.35
CA GLU A 96 -20.30 11.45 -7.02
C GLU A 96 -18.90 12.00 -6.66
N VAL A 97 -18.13 12.37 -7.68
CA VAL A 97 -16.81 13.00 -7.50
C VAL A 97 -17.00 14.51 -7.43
N ALA A 98 -16.98 15.05 -6.22
CA ALA A 98 -17.20 16.48 -5.95
C ALA A 98 -15.97 17.35 -6.23
N ALA A 99 -14.77 16.76 -6.18
CA ALA A 99 -13.53 17.42 -6.58
C ALA A 99 -12.45 16.40 -6.93
N VAL A 100 -11.59 16.72 -7.89
CA VAL A 100 -10.39 15.95 -8.21
C VAL A 100 -9.24 16.87 -8.61
N HIS A 101 -8.02 16.48 -8.24
CA HIS A 101 -6.79 17.09 -8.75
C HIS A 101 -5.72 16.01 -8.92
N ILE A 102 -5.11 15.96 -10.09
CA ILE A 102 -4.11 14.97 -10.52
C ILE A 102 -2.89 15.74 -11.00
N ALA A 103 -1.75 15.54 -10.34
CA ALA A 103 -0.52 16.27 -10.66
C ALA A 103 0.72 15.40 -10.50
N ALA A 104 1.80 15.82 -11.16
CA ALA A 104 3.11 15.20 -11.08
C ALA A 104 3.79 15.59 -9.76
N LEU A 105 4.31 14.62 -9.00
CA LEU A 105 5.25 14.88 -7.90
C LEU A 105 6.48 15.67 -8.42
N PRO A 106 7.01 16.67 -7.70
CA PRO A 106 8.24 17.34 -8.12
C PRO A 106 9.42 16.38 -8.10
N THR A 107 10.36 16.54 -9.03
CA THR A 107 11.63 15.80 -9.03
C THR A 107 12.71 16.56 -8.25
N PRO A 108 13.67 15.86 -7.62
CA PRO A 108 14.80 16.52 -6.99
C PRO A 108 15.61 17.33 -7.99
N ASP A 109 16.00 18.55 -7.58
CA ASP A 109 16.89 19.45 -8.31
C ASP A 109 16.41 19.78 -9.74
N GLY A 110 15.10 19.70 -10.01
CA GLY A 110 14.50 19.95 -11.34
C GLY A 110 14.89 18.92 -12.41
N ARG A 111 15.47 17.77 -12.03
CA ARG A 111 15.97 16.76 -12.96
C ARG A 111 14.84 16.18 -13.81
N LYS A 112 15.14 15.84 -15.07
CA LYS A 112 14.22 15.09 -15.95
C LYS A 112 13.78 13.79 -15.26
N ARG A 113 12.46 13.53 -15.30
CA ARG A 113 11.85 12.32 -14.76
C ARG A 113 12.45 11.05 -15.39
N LYS A 114 12.69 10.04 -14.56
CA LYS A 114 13.04 8.66 -14.91
C LYS A 114 12.17 7.73 -14.07
N LYS A 115 11.71 6.59 -14.60
CA LYS A 115 10.81 5.65 -13.89
C LYS A 115 11.32 5.29 -12.49
N SER A 116 12.59 4.88 -12.38
CA SER A 116 13.20 4.55 -11.09
C SER A 116 13.27 5.70 -10.06
N MET A 117 13.14 6.96 -10.47
CA MET A 117 13.08 8.11 -9.54
C MET A 117 11.67 8.41 -9.04
N ILE A 118 10.65 7.75 -9.59
CA ILE A 118 9.25 8.15 -9.44
C ILE A 118 8.29 6.98 -9.14
N ASP A 119 8.79 5.74 -9.11
CA ASP A 119 8.16 4.59 -8.42
C ASP A 119 7.86 4.98 -6.98
N ALA A 120 6.60 5.26 -6.64
CA ALA A 120 6.16 5.74 -5.35
C ALA A 120 5.19 4.72 -4.74
N GLU A 121 5.72 3.81 -3.93
CA GLU A 121 4.98 2.62 -3.51
C GLU A 121 4.27 2.79 -2.18
N ALA A 122 4.89 3.44 -1.18
CA ALA A 122 4.33 3.63 0.15
C ALA A 122 4.06 5.11 0.47
N MET A 123 2.99 5.41 1.23
CA MET A 123 2.70 6.77 1.69
C MET A 123 2.13 6.85 3.11
N VAL A 124 2.61 7.84 3.87
CA VAL A 124 2.00 8.30 5.13
C VAL A 124 1.63 9.77 5.00
N PHE A 125 0.39 10.12 5.33
CA PHE A 125 -0.04 11.50 5.52
C PHE A 125 -0.09 11.84 7.01
N ASP A 126 0.55 12.94 7.40
CA ASP A 126 0.41 13.50 8.74
C ASP A 126 -0.68 14.59 8.71
N SER A 127 -1.79 14.36 9.41
CA SER A 127 -2.90 15.32 9.46
C SER A 127 -2.59 16.58 10.27
N ALA A 128 -1.61 16.56 11.18
CA ALA A 128 -1.24 17.72 12.00
C ALA A 128 -0.40 18.73 11.20
N SER A 129 0.67 18.27 10.54
CA SER A 129 1.45 19.13 9.64
C SER A 129 0.81 19.25 8.25
N GLY A 130 -0.06 18.32 7.84
CA GLY A 130 -0.58 18.20 6.48
C GLY A 130 0.46 17.74 5.45
N THR A 131 1.66 17.34 5.87
CA THR A 131 2.73 16.86 4.99
C THR A 131 2.51 15.39 4.60
N SER A 132 3.26 14.90 3.63
CA SER A 132 3.23 13.49 3.23
C SER A 132 4.63 12.92 3.12
N LEU A 133 4.89 11.83 3.82
CA LEU A 133 6.05 10.97 3.59
C LEU A 133 5.70 9.98 2.47
N VAL A 134 6.56 9.84 1.48
CA VAL A 134 6.40 8.87 0.39
C VAL A 134 7.71 8.10 0.24
N ALA A 135 7.62 6.78 0.11
CA ALA A 135 8.77 5.91 -0.13
C ALA A 135 8.83 5.50 -1.61
N PHE A 136 10.05 5.39 -2.14
CA PHE A 136 10.30 5.16 -3.57
C PHE A 136 11.13 3.91 -3.81
N GLU A 137 10.62 2.97 -4.61
CA GLU A 137 11.29 1.68 -4.89
C GLU A 137 12.63 1.90 -5.60
N GLY A 138 12.60 2.39 -6.84
CA GLY A 138 13.76 2.40 -7.73
C GLY A 138 14.96 3.24 -7.28
N THR A 139 14.82 4.01 -6.18
CA THR A 139 15.93 4.72 -5.52
C THR A 139 16.15 4.32 -4.05
N ASN A 140 15.27 3.52 -3.44
CA ASN A 140 15.27 3.23 -2.00
C ASN A 140 15.34 4.52 -1.14
N GLN A 141 14.51 5.51 -1.48
CA GLN A 141 14.45 6.81 -0.80
C GLN A 141 13.11 7.05 -0.11
N ILE A 142 13.11 7.92 0.89
CA ILE A 142 11.90 8.43 1.55
C ILE A 142 11.95 9.95 1.47
N TRP A 143 10.91 10.57 0.90
CA TRP A 143 10.82 12.03 0.73
C TRP A 143 9.63 12.56 1.54
N ARG A 144 9.82 13.69 2.23
CA ARG A 144 8.73 14.49 2.83
C ARG A 144 8.32 15.58 1.84
N PHE A 145 7.05 15.57 1.46
CA PHE A 145 6.43 16.60 0.63
C PHE A 145 5.61 17.57 1.47
N ASP A 146 5.53 18.81 1.00
CA ASP A 146 4.68 19.86 1.57
C ASP A 146 3.17 19.53 1.44
N ARG A 147 2.32 20.36 2.05
CA ARG A 147 0.86 20.22 1.98
C ARG A 147 0.28 20.17 0.56
N GLY A 148 0.97 20.74 -0.44
CA GLY A 148 0.56 20.71 -1.85
C GLY A 148 1.07 19.53 -2.66
N LEU A 149 1.96 18.67 -2.13
CA LEU A 149 2.79 17.74 -2.91
C LEU A 149 3.47 18.43 -4.11
N SER A 150 3.87 19.69 -3.88
CA SER A 150 4.42 20.64 -4.85
C SER A 150 5.91 20.89 -4.63
N ARG A 151 6.41 20.65 -3.42
CA ARG A 151 7.81 20.81 -3.02
C ARG A 151 8.27 19.59 -2.20
N ILE A 152 9.47 19.11 -2.50
CA ILE A 152 10.22 18.20 -1.61
C ILE A 152 10.81 19.06 -0.49
N GLU A 153 10.41 18.82 0.76
CA GLU A 153 10.93 19.55 1.92
C GLU A 153 12.20 18.91 2.47
N ALA A 154 12.25 17.57 2.46
CA ALA A 154 13.42 16.80 2.84
C ALA A 154 13.38 15.43 2.15
N ARG A 155 14.55 14.79 2.00
CA ARG A 155 14.68 13.42 1.50
C ARG A 155 15.85 12.71 2.15
N THR A 156 15.72 11.39 2.28
CA THR A 156 16.80 10.52 2.74
C THR A 156 16.90 9.26 1.88
N ALA A 157 18.09 8.66 1.86
CA ALA A 157 18.38 7.35 1.31
C ALA A 157 18.99 6.49 2.43
N PRO A 158 18.19 5.89 3.33
CA PRO A 158 18.70 5.32 4.57
C PRO A 158 19.73 4.22 4.28
N ALA A 159 20.88 4.28 4.95
CA ALA A 159 21.99 3.37 4.66
C ALA A 159 21.62 1.88 4.85
N ALA A 160 20.62 1.58 5.67
CA ALA A 160 20.03 0.25 5.84
C ALA A 160 19.34 -0.27 4.56
N MET A 161 18.60 0.59 3.85
CA MET A 161 17.85 0.24 2.63
C MET A 161 18.75 0.07 1.40
N ARG A 162 20.05 0.41 1.46
CA ARG A 162 20.99 0.33 0.33
C ARG A 162 21.13 -1.07 -0.28
N ARG A 163 20.77 -2.13 0.47
CA ARG A 163 20.82 -3.53 0.00
C ARG A 163 19.47 -4.06 -0.47
N TRP A 164 18.41 -3.27 -0.37
CA TRP A 164 17.10 -3.63 -0.89
C TRP A 164 17.15 -3.58 -2.42
N SER A 165 16.35 -4.40 -3.09
CA SER A 165 16.36 -4.47 -4.55
C SER A 165 15.79 -3.17 -5.12
N ALA A 166 16.12 -2.84 -6.36
CA ALA A 166 15.40 -1.83 -7.14
C ALA A 166 14.15 -2.41 -7.85
N TYR A 167 13.70 -3.58 -7.37
CA TYR A 167 12.57 -4.42 -7.83
C TYR A 167 12.05 -5.28 -6.63
N ALA A 168 12.16 -4.70 -5.43
CA ALA A 168 11.65 -5.15 -4.14
C ALA A 168 12.13 -4.13 -3.10
N GLY A 169 11.54 -2.93 -3.12
CA GLY A 169 11.93 -1.78 -2.32
C GLY A 169 11.04 -1.58 -1.08
N PRO A 170 10.88 -0.34 -0.59
CA PRO A 170 9.94 0.01 0.47
C PRO A 170 8.48 0.08 0.00
N GLU A 171 7.78 -1.05 0.03
CA GLU A 171 6.36 -1.12 -0.42
C GLU A 171 5.39 -0.55 0.62
N ALA A 172 5.61 -0.88 1.89
CA ALA A 172 4.65 -0.60 2.95
C ALA A 172 5.30 0.29 4.02
N MET A 173 4.61 1.37 4.40
CA MET A 173 5.09 2.33 5.38
C MET A 173 3.96 2.76 6.32
N VAL A 174 4.18 2.60 7.63
CA VAL A 174 3.20 2.99 8.66
C VAL A 174 3.86 3.89 9.71
N ARG A 175 3.13 4.95 10.11
CA ARG A 175 3.46 5.79 11.27
C ARG A 175 2.68 5.30 12.47
N LEU A 176 3.35 5.07 13.60
CA LEU A 176 2.69 4.73 14.86
C LEU A 176 2.34 5.99 15.65
N ALA A 177 1.34 5.89 16.53
CA ALA A 177 0.89 7.00 17.38
C ALA A 177 1.96 7.48 18.38
N ASP A 178 2.93 6.63 18.73
CA ASP A 178 4.08 7.00 19.57
C ASP A 178 5.21 7.73 18.81
N GLY A 179 5.01 7.99 17.52
CA GLY A 179 5.99 8.70 16.71
C GLY A 179 7.11 7.83 16.14
N ARG A 180 6.99 6.49 16.14
CA ARG A 180 7.84 5.60 15.31
C ARG A 180 7.33 5.50 13.86
N THR A 181 8.24 5.26 12.91
CA THR A 181 7.90 4.93 11.51
C THR A 181 8.43 3.56 11.17
N ILE A 182 7.63 2.73 10.51
CA ILE A 182 8.00 1.36 10.13
C ILE A 182 7.91 1.22 8.62
N LEU A 183 8.94 0.62 8.00
CA LEU A 183 8.95 0.26 6.59
C LEU A 183 9.19 -1.24 6.41
N PHE A 184 8.50 -1.86 5.44
CA PHE A 184 8.67 -3.26 5.04
C PHE A 184 9.15 -3.34 3.59
N CYS A 185 9.99 -4.33 3.28
CA CYS A 185 10.54 -4.59 1.95
C CYS A 185 9.76 -5.66 1.16
N GLU A 186 9.60 -5.55 -0.18
CA GLU A 186 8.97 -6.58 -1.05
C GLU A 186 9.81 -7.87 -1.22
N ALA A 187 10.40 -8.41 -0.16
CA ALA A 187 11.25 -9.59 -0.23
C ALA A 187 10.51 -10.87 0.21
N PRO A 188 9.57 -11.46 -0.58
CA PRO A 188 8.78 -12.61 -0.13
C PRO A 188 9.66 -13.84 0.14
N GLY A 189 9.99 -14.08 1.41
CA GLY A 189 10.49 -15.35 1.96
C GLY A 189 11.76 -15.97 1.34
N LYS A 190 12.42 -15.32 0.35
CA LYS A 190 13.60 -15.86 -0.34
C LYS A 190 14.84 -15.98 0.55
N ASN A 191 14.83 -15.28 1.69
CA ASN A 191 15.77 -15.45 2.79
C ASN A 191 15.09 -16.31 3.86
N ALA A 192 15.78 -17.32 4.40
CA ALA A 192 15.26 -18.19 5.47
C ALA A 192 14.91 -17.43 6.77
N ARG A 193 15.30 -16.15 6.87
CA ARG A 193 14.96 -15.23 7.97
C ARG A 193 13.67 -14.43 7.75
N GLY A 194 13.04 -14.48 6.57
CA GLY A 194 11.90 -13.62 6.21
C GLY A 194 12.30 -12.35 5.45
N SER A 195 11.30 -11.50 5.15
CA SER A 195 11.46 -10.18 4.52
C SER A 195 12.14 -9.21 5.49
N GLU A 196 12.98 -8.29 4.99
CA GLU A 196 13.57 -7.26 5.86
C GLU A 196 12.56 -6.14 6.15
N ALA A 197 12.61 -5.57 7.36
CA ALA A 197 11.83 -4.41 7.74
C ALA A 197 12.60 -3.54 8.76
N LEU A 198 12.24 -2.25 8.84
CA LEU A 198 12.97 -1.22 9.60
C LEU A 198 12.01 -0.44 10.49
N VAL A 199 12.44 -0.13 11.72
CA VAL A 199 11.77 0.79 12.64
C VAL A 199 12.66 2.01 12.87
N PHE A 200 12.18 3.18 12.45
CA PHE A 200 12.76 4.48 12.78
C PHE A 200 12.10 5.00 14.06
N ALA A 201 12.91 5.56 14.97
CA ALA A 201 12.43 6.13 16.24
C ALA A 201 11.56 7.40 16.06
N GLY A 202 11.57 8.00 14.87
CA GLY A 202 10.96 9.27 14.55
C GLY A 202 10.44 9.31 13.10
N ASP A 203 10.41 10.51 12.53
CA ASP A 203 10.31 10.69 11.08
C ASP A 203 11.63 10.26 10.42
N PRO A 204 11.61 9.36 9.42
CA PRO A 204 12.82 8.80 8.82
C PRO A 204 13.69 9.82 8.08
N VAL A 205 13.13 10.93 7.57
CA VAL A 205 13.89 11.91 6.77
C VAL A 205 14.64 12.93 7.64
N THR A 206 14.37 12.95 8.95
CA THR A 206 15.07 13.74 9.97
C THR A 206 15.51 12.88 11.17
N ALA A 207 15.71 11.57 10.96
CA ALA A 207 16.13 10.66 12.02
C ALA A 207 17.65 10.72 12.25
N ASP A 208 18.08 11.17 13.43
CA ASP A 208 19.49 11.22 13.82
C ASP A 208 20.08 9.85 14.22
N SER A 209 19.20 8.86 14.49
CA SER A 209 19.58 7.51 14.91
C SER A 209 19.33 6.48 13.80
N PRO A 210 20.21 5.48 13.61
CA PRO A 210 19.96 4.37 12.69
C PRO A 210 18.66 3.62 13.01
N PRO A 211 17.91 3.14 12.01
CA PRO A 211 16.72 2.34 12.25
C PRO A 211 17.06 0.97 12.84
N VAL A 212 16.16 0.46 13.69
CA VAL A 212 16.21 -0.93 14.18
C VAL A 212 15.69 -1.84 13.09
N ARG A 213 16.53 -2.77 12.62
CA ARG A 213 16.15 -3.79 11.64
C ARG A 213 15.51 -4.99 12.33
N PHE A 214 14.45 -5.51 11.73
CA PHE A 214 13.78 -6.75 12.10
C PHE A 214 13.42 -7.55 10.84
N PHE A 215 12.81 -8.73 11.01
CA PHE A 215 12.36 -9.55 9.88
C PHE A 215 10.89 -9.91 9.99
N TYR A 216 10.23 -10.04 8.84
CA TYR A 216 8.84 -10.40 8.71
C TYR A 216 8.66 -11.75 8.00
N ASP A 217 7.98 -12.69 8.65
CA ASP A 217 7.53 -13.94 8.04
C ASP A 217 6.05 -13.83 7.65
N ALA A 218 5.81 -13.84 6.33
CA ALA A 218 4.46 -13.78 5.77
C ALA A 218 3.68 -15.09 5.94
N GLU A 219 4.33 -16.23 6.25
CA GLU A 219 3.70 -17.56 6.38
C GLU A 219 2.83 -17.94 5.16
N GLY A 220 3.31 -17.64 3.94
CA GLY A 220 2.60 -17.96 2.69
C GLY A 220 1.41 -17.05 2.34
N LYS A 221 1.18 -15.96 3.08
CA LYS A 221 0.13 -14.97 2.79
C LYS A 221 0.38 -14.20 1.50
N GLY A 222 1.64 -13.94 1.14
CA GLY A 222 2.06 -13.18 -0.05
C GLY A 222 3.24 -12.24 0.23
N SER A 223 3.61 -11.41 -0.76
CA SER A 223 4.37 -10.18 -0.50
C SER A 223 3.53 -9.23 0.35
N VAL A 224 4.14 -8.41 1.19
CA VAL A 224 3.44 -7.26 1.81
C VAL A 224 3.36 -6.17 0.75
N SER A 225 2.17 -5.59 0.55
CA SER A 225 1.98 -4.45 -0.37
C SER A 225 1.73 -3.13 0.35
N ASP A 226 0.99 -3.10 1.48
CA ASP A 226 0.88 -1.88 2.31
C ASP A 226 0.71 -2.18 3.81
N ALA A 227 0.84 -1.14 4.63
CA ALA A 227 0.65 -1.16 6.08
C ALA A 227 -0.13 0.07 6.57
N ALA A 228 -1.17 -0.15 7.38
CA ALA A 228 -1.96 0.93 7.98
C ALA A 228 -2.03 0.81 9.51
N LEU A 229 -2.12 1.95 10.20
CA LEU A 229 -2.27 2.00 11.66
C LEU A 229 -3.73 1.70 12.04
N LEU A 230 -3.94 0.71 12.92
CA LEU A 230 -5.23 0.45 13.56
C LEU A 230 -5.40 1.36 14.80
N PRO A 231 -6.65 1.70 15.18
CA PRO A 231 -6.90 2.62 16.29
C PRO A 231 -6.44 2.13 17.67
N ASP A 232 -6.14 0.84 17.82
CA ASP A 232 -5.54 0.26 19.02
C ASP A 232 -4.00 0.23 19.00
N GLY A 233 -3.39 0.90 18.02
CA GLY A 233 -1.93 0.99 17.86
C GLY A 233 -1.30 -0.19 17.13
N ARG A 234 -2.06 -1.23 16.75
CA ARG A 234 -1.55 -2.35 15.96
C ARG A 234 -1.40 -1.98 14.49
N ILE A 235 -0.66 -2.79 13.75
CA ILE A 235 -0.39 -2.59 12.34
C ILE A 235 -1.25 -3.58 11.54
N LEU A 236 -2.11 -3.06 10.68
CA LEU A 236 -2.71 -3.83 9.59
C LEU A 236 -1.66 -3.98 8.48
N LEU A 237 -1.48 -5.20 7.97
CA LEU A 237 -0.65 -5.50 6.80
C LEU A 237 -1.52 -6.06 5.68
N VAL A 238 -1.41 -5.48 4.49
CA VAL A 238 -1.97 -6.03 3.25
C VAL A 238 -0.94 -6.96 2.64
N HIS A 239 -1.37 -8.16 2.28
CA HIS A 239 -0.56 -9.10 1.52
C HIS A 239 -1.19 -9.37 0.17
N ARG A 240 -0.33 -9.53 -0.84
CA ARG A 240 -0.70 -9.88 -2.20
C ARG A 240 0.00 -11.17 -2.61
N ARG A 241 -0.77 -12.13 -3.12
CA ARG A 241 -0.25 -13.40 -3.65
C ARG A 241 -0.77 -13.65 -5.07
N LEU A 242 0.16 -13.91 -5.99
CA LEU A 242 -0.14 -14.35 -7.34
C LEU A 242 -0.59 -15.82 -7.36
N GLY A 243 -1.58 -16.12 -8.20
CA GLY A 243 -2.17 -17.44 -8.39
C GLY A 243 -2.71 -17.62 -9.82
N ALA A 244 -3.46 -18.70 -10.04
CA ALA A 244 -4.11 -18.98 -11.33
C ALA A 244 -5.58 -18.55 -11.36
N ASP A 245 -6.33 -18.85 -10.29
CA ASP A 245 -7.74 -18.48 -10.15
C ASP A 245 -8.12 -18.25 -8.67
N PRO A 246 -8.28 -17.00 -8.19
CA PRO A 246 -8.02 -15.75 -8.91
C PRO A 246 -6.51 -15.52 -9.16
N VAL A 247 -6.19 -14.65 -10.12
CA VAL A 247 -4.80 -14.20 -10.40
C VAL A 247 -4.19 -13.51 -9.17
N PHE A 248 -4.96 -12.66 -8.49
CA PHE A 248 -4.55 -11.99 -7.26
C PHE A 248 -5.37 -12.50 -6.07
N THR A 249 -4.71 -12.85 -4.97
CA THR A 249 -5.34 -13.06 -3.66
C THR A 249 -4.81 -12.01 -2.68
N THR A 250 -5.70 -11.20 -2.12
CA THR A 250 -5.35 -10.21 -1.09
C THR A 250 -5.71 -10.73 0.30
N ILE A 251 -4.74 -10.77 1.21
CA ILE A 251 -4.87 -11.33 2.56
C ILE A 251 -4.49 -10.27 3.59
N LEU A 252 -5.38 -10.02 4.54
CA LEU A 252 -5.21 -8.99 5.56
C LEU A 252 -4.69 -9.64 6.84
N GLY A 253 -3.64 -9.09 7.43
CA GLY A 253 -3.06 -9.56 8.69
C GLY A 253 -2.88 -8.44 9.70
N VAL A 254 -2.85 -8.77 10.99
CA VAL A 254 -2.57 -7.82 12.08
C VAL A 254 -1.29 -8.20 12.80
N LEU A 255 -0.35 -7.26 12.86
CA LEU A 255 0.92 -7.33 13.59
C LEU A 255 0.87 -6.42 14.82
N ASP A 256 1.26 -6.95 15.96
CA ASP A 256 1.44 -6.16 17.19
C ASP A 256 2.86 -5.57 17.21
N PRO A 257 3.05 -4.24 17.25
CA PRO A 257 4.37 -3.61 17.24
C PRO A 257 5.19 -3.90 18.50
N ALA A 258 4.59 -4.38 19.60
CA ALA A 258 5.31 -4.84 20.79
C ALA A 258 6.10 -6.15 20.53
N ASN A 259 5.81 -6.86 19.44
CA ASN A 259 6.63 -8.00 19.02
C ASN A 259 7.88 -7.60 18.23
N ILE A 260 8.01 -6.35 17.80
CA ILE A 260 9.16 -5.91 16.99
C ILE A 260 10.37 -5.65 17.90
N GLY A 261 11.54 -6.12 17.48
CA GLY A 261 12.81 -5.91 18.17
C GLY A 261 14.00 -6.18 17.26
N PRO A 262 15.23 -5.84 17.68
CA PRO A 262 16.43 -6.00 16.86
C PRO A 262 16.61 -7.44 16.36
N ASP A 263 16.76 -7.60 15.05
CA ASP A 263 16.94 -8.88 14.35
C ASP A 263 15.83 -9.94 14.58
N ARG A 264 14.72 -9.57 15.24
CA ARG A 264 13.64 -10.50 15.59
C ARG A 264 12.78 -10.82 14.38
N LEU A 265 12.43 -12.11 14.23
CA LEU A 265 11.41 -12.56 13.31
C LEU A 265 10.01 -12.34 13.91
N VAL A 266 9.16 -11.62 13.20
CA VAL A 266 7.76 -11.36 13.59
C VAL A 266 6.78 -11.83 12.51
N ARG A 267 5.54 -12.07 12.91
CA ARG A 267 4.45 -12.57 12.07
C ARG A 267 3.19 -11.75 12.32
N SER A 268 2.39 -11.55 11.28
CA SER A 268 1.02 -11.05 11.44
C SER A 268 0.04 -12.22 11.45
N ARG A 269 -1.04 -12.09 12.23
CA ARG A 269 -2.14 -13.05 12.19
C ARG A 269 -3.16 -12.63 11.14
N GLU A 270 -3.51 -13.56 10.24
CA GLU A 270 -4.57 -13.37 9.26
C GLU A 270 -5.92 -13.03 9.93
N ILE A 271 -6.60 -12.00 9.41
CA ILE A 271 -7.94 -11.57 9.86
C ILE A 271 -9.01 -11.75 8.76
N GLY A 272 -8.61 -11.91 7.50
CA GLY A 272 -9.54 -12.07 6.39
C GLY A 272 -8.86 -11.97 5.03
N ARG A 273 -9.65 -12.13 3.97
CA ARG A 273 -9.23 -12.04 2.57
C ARG A 273 -10.25 -11.23 1.79
N VAL A 274 -9.80 -10.49 0.78
CA VAL A 274 -10.72 -9.87 -0.18
C VAL A 274 -11.49 -10.99 -0.90
N PRO A 275 -12.83 -10.96 -0.95
CA PRO A 275 -13.62 -12.00 -1.62
C PRO A 275 -13.24 -12.16 -3.10
N LYS A 276 -13.28 -13.39 -3.63
CA LYS A 276 -12.87 -13.70 -5.02
C LYS A 276 -13.54 -12.81 -6.08
N ARG A 277 -14.81 -12.42 -5.90
CA ARG A 277 -15.55 -11.52 -6.82
C ARG A 277 -15.01 -10.08 -6.86
N LEU A 278 -14.26 -9.70 -5.83
CA LEU A 278 -13.59 -8.41 -5.64
C LEU A 278 -12.08 -8.50 -5.86
N ALA A 279 -11.54 -9.68 -6.22
CA ALA A 279 -10.10 -9.88 -6.39
C ALA A 279 -9.52 -8.95 -7.47
N ASP A 280 -8.43 -8.27 -7.12
CA ASP A 280 -7.68 -7.34 -7.97
C ASP A 280 -6.29 -7.09 -7.38
N ASN A 281 -5.47 -6.28 -8.03
CA ASN A 281 -4.10 -5.98 -7.58
C ASN A 281 -4.08 -4.93 -6.44
N PHE A 282 -4.54 -5.30 -5.24
CA PHE A 282 -4.58 -4.36 -4.09
C PHE A 282 -3.19 -4.04 -3.55
N GLU A 283 -2.78 -2.79 -3.77
CA GLU A 283 -1.46 -2.29 -3.41
C GLU A 283 -1.48 -1.25 -2.30
N GLY A 284 -2.57 -0.49 -2.10
CA GLY A 284 -2.64 0.53 -1.04
C GLY A 284 -3.78 0.34 -0.03
N ALA A 285 -3.58 0.78 1.22
CA ALA A 285 -4.55 0.74 2.30
C ALA A 285 -4.58 1.97 3.21
N ALA A 286 -5.78 2.38 3.61
CA ALA A 286 -5.98 3.41 4.63
C ALA A 286 -7.02 2.98 5.67
N VAL A 287 -6.81 3.37 6.93
CA VAL A 287 -7.76 3.14 8.02
C VAL A 287 -8.35 4.47 8.48
N GLU A 288 -9.67 4.51 8.62
CA GLU A 288 -10.46 5.65 9.10
C GLU A 288 -11.33 5.19 10.26
N VAL A 289 -11.32 5.90 11.39
CA VAL A 289 -12.34 5.71 12.43
C VAL A 289 -13.41 6.79 12.26
N ARG A 290 -14.66 6.35 12.06
CA ARG A 290 -15.82 7.25 11.95
C ARG A 290 -17.05 6.58 12.55
N ASP A 291 -17.81 7.35 13.32
CA ASP A 291 -19.06 6.89 13.96
C ASP A 291 -18.86 5.65 14.88
N GLY A 292 -17.71 5.58 15.54
CA GLY A 292 -17.31 4.44 16.39
C GLY A 292 -16.90 3.17 15.62
N ARG A 293 -16.97 3.18 14.28
CA ARG A 293 -16.63 2.05 13.40
C ARG A 293 -15.24 2.24 12.81
N THR A 294 -14.52 1.13 12.60
CA THR A 294 -13.20 1.13 11.94
C THR A 294 -13.38 0.74 10.49
N TRP A 295 -13.07 1.66 9.58
CA TRP A 295 -13.19 1.47 8.14
C TRP A 295 -11.82 1.22 7.54
N LEU A 296 -11.71 0.16 6.74
CA LEU A 296 -10.57 -0.10 5.89
C LEU A 296 -10.91 0.29 4.45
N TRP A 297 -10.11 1.16 3.89
CA TRP A 297 -10.12 1.51 2.48
C TRP A 297 -8.97 0.76 1.79
N LEU A 298 -9.26 0.05 0.70
CA LEU A 298 -8.25 -0.59 -0.16
C LEU A 298 -8.31 0.02 -1.56
N VAL A 299 -7.16 0.33 -2.14
CA VAL A 299 -7.02 0.73 -3.55
C VAL A 299 -6.28 -0.36 -4.32
N SER A 300 -6.73 -0.67 -5.54
CA SER A 300 -6.00 -1.55 -6.46
C SER A 300 -5.34 -0.78 -7.58
N ASP A 301 -4.16 -1.26 -7.95
CA ASP A 301 -3.47 -0.83 -9.15
C ASP A 301 -4.05 -1.53 -10.39
N ASP A 302 -4.11 -0.80 -11.50
CA ASP A 302 -4.40 -1.33 -12.82
C ASP A 302 -3.15 -1.63 -13.67
N ASN A 303 -1.94 -1.29 -13.22
CA ASN A 303 -0.67 -1.41 -13.96
C ASN A 303 -0.75 -0.83 -15.40
N PHE A 304 -1.71 0.07 -15.67
CA PHE A 304 -2.13 0.52 -17.00
C PHE A 304 -2.56 -0.59 -17.99
N ASN A 305 -2.80 -1.80 -17.50
CA ASN A 305 -3.33 -2.94 -18.26
C ASN A 305 -4.85 -2.88 -18.38
N SER A 306 -5.39 -3.33 -19.51
CA SER A 306 -6.83 -3.23 -19.83
C SER A 306 -7.75 -4.18 -19.06
N TRP A 307 -7.20 -5.13 -18.29
CA TRP A 307 -7.93 -6.18 -17.57
C TRP A 307 -7.89 -6.05 -16.04
N GLN A 308 -7.00 -5.20 -15.52
CA GLN A 308 -6.95 -4.81 -14.11
C GLN A 308 -7.74 -3.50 -13.91
N ARG A 309 -8.09 -3.15 -12.67
CA ARG A 309 -8.98 -2.01 -12.39
C ARG A 309 -8.41 -1.14 -11.29
N SER A 310 -8.53 0.18 -11.45
CA SER A 310 -8.43 1.13 -10.33
C SER A 310 -9.69 1.00 -9.46
N LEU A 311 -9.69 0.10 -8.47
CA LEU A 311 -10.81 -0.03 -7.52
C LEU A 311 -10.52 0.77 -6.26
N LEU A 312 -11.57 1.32 -5.65
CA LEU A 312 -11.56 1.79 -4.27
C LEU A 312 -12.65 1.02 -3.51
N LEU A 313 -12.24 0.16 -2.58
CA LEU A 313 -13.15 -0.65 -1.76
C LEU A 313 -13.18 -0.14 -0.32
N GLN A 314 -14.37 -0.13 0.28
CA GLN A 314 -14.57 0.09 1.71
C GLN A 314 -15.01 -1.22 2.38
N PHE A 315 -14.31 -1.56 3.46
CA PHE A 315 -14.65 -2.63 4.38
C PHE A 315 -14.84 -2.06 5.79
N GLU A 316 -15.64 -2.72 6.61
CA GLU A 316 -15.62 -2.56 8.07
C GLU A 316 -14.69 -3.62 8.69
N LEU A 317 -13.86 -3.19 9.64
CA LEU A 317 -13.07 -4.08 10.49
C LEU A 317 -13.77 -4.27 11.85
N VAL A 318 -14.13 -5.51 12.16
CA VAL A 318 -14.86 -5.88 13.38
C VAL A 318 -14.21 -7.07 14.08
N GLY A 319 -14.37 -7.18 15.40
CA GLY A 319 -13.93 -8.36 16.16
C GLY A 319 -12.43 -8.68 16.06
N LEU A 320 -11.59 -7.69 15.71
CA LEU A 320 -10.15 -7.89 15.53
C LEU A 320 -9.52 -8.45 16.81
N PRO A 321 -8.90 -9.64 16.80
CA PRO A 321 -8.82 -10.42 18.03
C PRO A 321 -7.66 -9.97 18.90
N ASP A 322 -7.71 -10.19 20.21
CA ASP A 322 -6.72 -9.66 21.16
C ASP A 322 -5.28 -10.09 20.87
N SER A 323 -4.31 -9.24 21.24
CA SER A 323 -2.88 -9.59 21.24
C SER A 323 -2.54 -10.67 22.27
N LYS A 324 -3.10 -10.60 23.47
CA LYS A 324 -2.77 -11.51 24.60
C LYS A 324 -3.20 -12.96 24.42
N LYS A 325 -4.25 -13.25 23.64
CA LYS A 325 -4.67 -14.65 23.36
C LYS A 325 -3.72 -15.38 22.39
N ALA A 326 -3.03 -14.66 21.50
CA ALA A 326 -2.20 -15.26 20.46
C ALA A 326 -0.92 -15.95 20.99
N ALA A 327 -0.38 -15.49 22.13
CA ALA A 327 0.80 -16.10 22.75
C ALA A 327 0.53 -17.48 23.39
N ARG A 328 -0.74 -17.82 23.67
CA ARG A 328 -1.11 -19.12 24.28
C ARG A 328 -1.41 -20.21 23.26
N SER A 329 -1.85 -19.87 22.05
CA SER A 329 -2.16 -20.86 21.00
C SER A 329 -0.94 -21.39 20.25
N SER A 330 0.22 -20.73 20.37
CA SER A 330 1.48 -21.11 19.70
C SER A 330 2.48 -21.88 20.59
N GLY A 331 2.20 -22.00 21.90
CA GLY A 331 3.00 -22.80 22.85
C GLY A 331 2.46 -24.21 23.11
N GLY A 332 1.43 -24.64 22.38
CA GLY A 332 0.61 -25.82 22.69
C GLY A 332 0.78 -27.01 21.74
N LEU A 333 2.00 -27.37 21.34
CA LEU A 333 2.27 -28.68 20.74
C LEU A 333 3.72 -29.14 20.98
N LEU A 334 3.97 -29.65 22.18
CA LEU A 334 5.16 -30.43 22.54
C LEU A 334 4.76 -31.46 23.61
N LEU A 335 4.28 -32.60 23.14
CA LEU A 335 4.23 -33.91 23.80
C LEU A 335 4.46 -34.97 22.72
#